data_AF-W4M1P6-F1
#
_entry.id   AF-W4M1P6-F1
#
_cell.length_a   1.000
_cell.length_b   1.000
_cell.length_c   1.000
_cell.angle_alpha   90.00
_cell.angle_beta   90.00
_cell.angle_gamma   90.00
#
_symmetry.space_group_name_H-M   'P 1'
#
loop_
_entity.id
_entity.type
_entity.pdbx_description
1 polymer ?
#
loop_
_entity_poly.entity_id
_entity_poly.type
_entity_poly.pdbx_seq_one_letter_code
_entity_poly.pdbx_strand_id
1 'polypeptide(L)'
;MQPLKIGIIGDFDTTNPTHVATNAALQHAAQALSTPIDIEWLSTPPYENAEKLRSLEAYHGLWGAPGSPYRSRDGAINAIRFAREHDIPFLGT
;
A
#
# COMPACT_ATOMS: atom_id res chain seq x y z
N MET A 1 -8.17 -9.25 -18.76
CA MET A 1 -7.48 -8.00 -18.38
C MET A 1 -6.38 -8.34 -17.39
N GLN A 2 -5.24 -7.65 -17.43
CA GLN A 2 -4.23 -7.79 -16.39
C GLN A 2 -4.73 -7.16 -15.08
N PRO A 3 -4.46 -7.77 -13.92
CA PRO A 3 -4.90 -7.23 -12.64
C PRO A 3 -4.20 -5.91 -12.32
N LEU A 4 -4.92 -4.97 -11.70
CA LEU A 4 -4.30 -3.76 -11.16
C LEU A 4 -3.51 -4.11 -9.91
N LYS A 5 -2.21 -3.85 -9.93
CA LYS A 5 -1.35 -3.93 -8.74
C LYS A 5 -1.60 -2.79 -7.77
N ILE A 6 -2.02 -3.13 -6.55
CA ILE A 6 -2.25 -2.20 -5.44
C ILE A 6 -1.30 -2.54 -4.30
N GLY A 7 -0.48 -1.58 -3.89
CA GLY A 7 0.46 -1.73 -2.78
C GLY A 7 -0.09 -1.13 -1.50
N ILE A 8 -0.02 -1.85 -0.38
CA ILE A 8 -0.40 -1.34 0.94
C ILE A 8 0.87 -1.05 1.74
N ILE A 9 1.16 0.22 1.99
CA ILE A 9 2.28 0.66 2.82
C ILE A 9 1.91 0.44 4.29
N GLY A 10 2.49 -0.60 4.90
CA GLY A 10 2.18 -0.99 6.27
C GLY A 10 2.79 -2.34 6.64
N ASP A 11 2.98 -2.55 7.94
CA ASP A 11 3.58 -3.77 8.47
C ASP A 11 2.47 -4.78 8.80
N PHE A 12 2.09 -5.57 7.81
CA PHE A 12 0.95 -6.48 7.91
C PHE A 12 1.00 -7.37 9.17
N ASP A 13 -0.16 -7.51 9.80
CA ASP A 13 -0.39 -8.28 11.00
C ASP A 13 -1.79 -8.86 10.90
N THR A 14 -1.89 -10.19 10.86
CA THR A 14 -3.16 -10.92 10.74
C THR A 14 -4.03 -10.82 11.99
N THR A 15 -3.44 -10.47 13.13
CA THR A 15 -4.16 -10.25 14.38
C THR A 15 -4.75 -8.85 14.50
N ASN A 16 -4.31 -7.92 13.64
CA ASN A 16 -4.85 -6.58 13.58
C ASN A 16 -6.15 -6.56 12.74
N PRO A 17 -7.33 -6.28 13.33
CA PRO A 17 -8.59 -6.29 12.61
C PRO A 17 -8.66 -5.24 11.49
N THR A 18 -7.95 -4.11 11.62
CA THR A 18 -7.96 -3.07 10.58
C THR A 18 -7.24 -3.53 9.31
N HIS A 19 -6.14 -4.28 9.44
CA HIS A 19 -5.42 -4.82 8.29
C HIS A 19 -6.25 -5.84 7.51
N VAL A 20 -6.96 -6.73 8.23
CA VAL A 20 -7.90 -7.68 7.63
C VAL A 20 -9.05 -6.93 6.93
N ALA A 21 -9.58 -5.88 7.56
CA ALA A 21 -10.62 -5.05 6.98
C ALA A 21 -10.15 -4.31 5.71
N THR A 22 -8.91 -3.81 5.66
CA THR A 22 -8.33 -3.18 4.47
C THR A 22 -8.29 -4.15 3.29
N ASN A 23 -7.88 -5.40 3.52
CA ASN A 23 -7.91 -6.45 2.49
C ASN A 23 -9.33 -6.70 1.97
N ALA A 24 -10.30 -6.83 2.89
CA ALA A 24 -11.69 -7.05 2.53
C ALA A 24 -12.29 -5.86 1.76
N ALA A 25 -11.93 -4.62 2.13
CA ALA A 25 -12.40 -3.41 1.47
C ALA A 25 -11.91 -3.32 0.01
N LEU A 26 -10.63 -3.63 -0.25
CA LEU A 26 -10.09 -3.69 -1.61
C LEU A 26 -10.77 -4.77 -2.45
N GLN A 27 -10.99 -5.96 -1.88
CA GLN A 27 -11.71 -7.04 -2.58
C GLN A 27 -13.17 -6.68 -2.87
N HIS A 28 -13.85 -6.00 -1.94
CA HIS A 28 -15.20 -5.50 -2.15
C HIS A 28 -15.26 -4.48 -3.30
N ALA A 29 -14.32 -3.53 -3.35
CA ALA A 29 -14.23 -2.58 -4.45
C ALA A 29 -13.94 -3.25 -5.80
N ALA A 30 -12.99 -4.20 -5.83
CA ALA A 30 -12.66 -4.98 -7.02
C ALA A 30 -13.88 -5.73 -7.58
N GLN A 31 -14.66 -6.38 -6.70
CA GLN A 31 -15.89 -7.07 -7.09
C GLN A 31 -16.94 -6.11 -7.63
N ALA A 32 -17.21 -5.00 -6.94
CA ALA A 32 -18.19 -4.00 -7.35
C ALA A 32 -17.86 -3.38 -8.73
N LEU A 33 -16.56 -3.22 -9.03
CA LEU A 33 -16.07 -2.66 -10.29
C LEU A 33 -15.76 -3.72 -11.36
N SER A 34 -15.97 -5.02 -11.06
CA SER A 34 -15.59 -6.14 -11.94
C SER A 34 -14.14 -6.04 -12.45
N THR A 35 -13.24 -5.53 -11.61
CA THR A 35 -11.85 -5.23 -11.97
C THR A 35 -10.92 -6.12 -11.14
N PRO A 36 -10.14 -7.00 -11.77
CA PRO A 36 -9.20 -7.84 -11.05
C PRO A 36 -8.08 -6.98 -10.44
N ILE A 37 -7.71 -7.27 -9.19
CA ILE A 37 -6.61 -6.60 -8.48
C ILE A 37 -5.63 -7.62 -7.91
N ASP A 38 -4.37 -7.21 -7.80
CA ASP A 38 -3.31 -7.92 -7.09
C ASP A 38 -2.87 -7.04 -5.92
N ILE A 39 -3.02 -7.54 -4.69
CA ILE A 39 -2.78 -6.78 -3.46
C ILE A 39 -1.47 -7.25 -2.84
N GLU A 40 -0.55 -6.32 -2.59
CA GLU A 40 0.71 -6.60 -1.92
C GLU A 40 0.88 -5.72 -0.68
N TRP A 41 1.16 -6.33 0.46
CA TRP A 41 1.57 -5.60 1.67
C TRP A 41 3.06 -5.30 1.64
N LEU A 42 3.37 -4.03 1.81
CA LEU A 42 4.69 -3.45 1.66
C LEU A 42 5.19 -3.00 3.03
N SER A 43 5.97 -3.88 3.66
CA SER A 43 6.65 -3.62 4.94
C SER A 43 7.42 -2.30 4.89
N THR A 44 7.35 -1.50 5.95
CA THR A 44 7.83 -0.12 5.93
C THR A 44 9.36 0.07 5.96
N PRO A 45 10.18 -0.76 6.66
CA PRO A 45 11.62 -0.51 6.80
C PRO A 45 12.43 -0.43 5.49
N PRO A 46 12.18 -1.25 4.46
CA PRO A 46 12.91 -1.15 3.18
C PRO A 46 12.81 0.22 2.50
N TYR A 47 11.76 1.01 2.77
CA TYR A 47 11.51 2.30 2.12
C TYR A 47 12.25 3.49 2.76
N GLU A 48 13.09 3.24 3.76
CA GLU A 48 14.13 4.20 4.14
C GLU A 48 15.21 4.31 3.05
N ASN A 49 15.37 3.29 2.20
CA ASN A 49 16.32 3.28 1.11
C ASN A 49 15.71 3.89 -0.18
N ALA A 50 16.40 4.89 -0.74
CA ALA A 50 15.95 5.61 -1.94
C ALA A 50 15.85 4.74 -3.20
N GLU A 51 16.71 3.72 -3.35
CA GLU A 51 16.63 2.81 -4.49
C GLU A 51 15.40 1.91 -4.39
N LYS A 52 15.06 1.46 -3.19
CA LYS A 52 13.88 0.64 -2.95
C LYS A 52 12.58 1.43 -3.19
N LEU A 53 12.54 2.73 -2.90
CA LEU A 53 11.40 3.58 -3.23
C LEU A 53 11.03 3.54 -4.71
N ARG A 54 12.01 3.44 -5.63
CA ARG A 54 11.75 3.32 -7.07
C ARG A 54 10.91 2.08 -7.44
N SER A 55 10.93 1.03 -6.62
CA SER A 55 10.07 -0.13 -6.84
C SER A 55 8.57 0.17 -6.69
N LEU A 56 8.20 1.30 -6.08
CA LEU A 56 6.82 1.75 -5.93
C LEU A 56 6.18 2.19 -7.27
N GLU A 57 6.98 2.53 -8.29
CA GLU A 57 6.48 2.87 -9.63
C GLU A 57 5.81 1.67 -10.34
N ALA A 58 6.01 0.45 -9.84
CA ALA A 58 5.38 -0.75 -10.37
C ALA A 58 3.90 -0.94 -9.95
N TYR A 59 3.38 -0.09 -9.06
CA TYR A 59 2.01 -0.17 -8.57
C TYR A 59 1.13 0.89 -9.24
N HIS A 60 -0.12 0.51 -9.51
CA HIS A 60 -1.12 1.42 -10.09
C HIS A 60 -1.78 2.32 -9.03
N GLY A 61 -1.61 1.97 -7.75
CA GLY A 61 -2.09 2.74 -6.62
C GLY A 61 -1.49 2.22 -5.31
N LEU A 62 -1.41 3.12 -4.33
CA LEU A 62 -0.84 2.85 -3.02
C LEU A 62 -1.84 3.22 -1.92
N TRP A 63 -1.84 2.44 -0.83
CA TRP A 63 -2.66 2.67 0.34
C TRP A 63 -1.79 2.69 1.61
N GLY A 64 -1.77 3.80 2.36
CA GLY A 64 -1.17 3.85 3.71
C GLY A 64 -2.05 3.16 4.75
N ALA A 65 -1.61 2.03 5.28
CA ALA A 65 -2.42 1.20 6.18
C ALA A 65 -2.68 1.89 7.53
N PRO A 66 -3.87 1.68 8.14
CA PRO A 66 -4.12 2.13 9.51
C PRO A 66 -3.30 1.28 10.50
N GLY A 67 -3.03 1.82 11.70
CA GLY A 67 -2.38 1.06 12.77
C GLY A 67 -0.95 1.49 13.10
N SER A 68 -0.65 2.80 13.03
CA SER A 68 0.58 3.33 13.59
C SER A 68 0.74 2.94 15.08
N PRO A 69 1.96 2.70 15.58
CA PRO A 69 3.24 2.95 14.92
C PRO A 69 3.62 1.85 13.91
N TYR A 70 4.13 2.28 12.75
CA TYR A 70 4.82 1.38 11.82
C TYR A 70 6.18 0.96 12.40
N ARG A 71 6.70 -0.17 11.91
CA ARG A 71 8.06 -0.62 12.21
C ARG A 71 9.10 0.42 11.79
N SER A 72 8.88 1.09 10.66
CA SER A 72 9.61 2.28 10.26
C SER A 72 8.66 3.41 9.90
N ARG A 73 8.63 4.44 10.76
CA ARG A 73 7.91 5.68 10.47
C ARG A 73 8.49 6.40 9.26
N ASP A 74 9.82 6.44 9.15
CA ASP A 74 10.50 7.19 8.09
C ASP A 74 10.31 6.51 6.73
N GLY A 75 10.33 5.17 6.68
CA GLY A 75 9.99 4.41 5.48
C GLY A 75 8.55 4.66 5.02
N ALA A 76 7.59 4.71 5.94
CA ALA A 76 6.20 5.05 5.60
C ALA A 76 6.08 6.48 5.05
N ILE A 77 6.68 7.47 5.71
CA ILE A 77 6.67 8.88 5.26
C ILE A 77 7.34 9.02 3.89
N ASN A 78 8.46 8.33 3.67
CA ASN A 78 9.17 8.34 2.39
C ASN A 78 8.33 7.72 1.27
N ALA A 79 7.64 6.61 1.52
CA ALA A 79 6.74 6.01 0.54
C ALA A 79 5.55 6.93 0.19
N ILE A 80 4.96 7.61 1.18
CA ILE A 80 3.89 8.60 0.97
C ILE A 80 4.41 9.76 0.12
N ARG A 81 5.61 10.29 0.45
CA ARG A 81 6.24 11.36 -0.32
C ARG A 81 6.49 10.93 -1.76
N PHE A 82 7.07 9.75 -1.95
CA PHE A 82 7.37 9.20 -3.26
C PHE A 82 6.10 9.07 -4.11
N ALA A 83 5.03 8.51 -3.55
CA ALA A 83 3.75 8.40 -4.25
C ALA A 83 3.23 9.77 -4.73
N ARG A 84 3.29 10.78 -3.86
CA ARG A 84 2.88 12.16 -4.19
C ARG A 84 3.76 12.80 -5.26
N GLU A 85 5.07 12.57 -5.23
CA GLU A 85 6.02 13.21 -6.15
C GLU A 85 6.11 12.53 -7.52
N HIS A 86 5.65 11.28 -7.61
CA HIS A 86 5.63 10.47 -8.83
C HIS A 86 4.21 10.24 -9.38
N ASP A 87 3.23 11.05 -8.95
CA ASP A 87 1.83 11.01 -9.40
C ASP A 87 1.16 9.62 -9.29
N ILE A 88 1.55 8.84 -8.27
CA ILE A 88 0.95 7.53 -7.99
C ILE A 88 -0.31 7.77 -7.14
N PRO A 89 -1.50 7.30 -7.56
CA PRO A 89 -2.71 7.41 -6.75
C PRO A 89 -2.50 6.87 -5.34
N PHE A 90 -2.82 7.68 -4.34
CA PHE A 90 -2.57 7.35 -2.93
C PHE A 90 -3.82 7.57 -2.07
N LEU A 91 -4.13 6.60 -1.20
CA LEU A 91 -5.14 6.70 -0.16
C LEU A 91 -4.50 6.49 1.23
N GLY A 92 -4.79 7.36 2.20
CA GLY A 92 -4.37 7.20 3.59
C GLY A 92 -5.56 7.08 4.54
N THR A 93 -5.46 6.20 5.53
CA THR A 93 -6.51 5.93 6.53
C THR A 93 -5.96 5.87 7.94
#